data_AF-A0A8J5PLX0-F1
#
_entry.id   AF-A0A8J5PLX0-F1
#
_cell.length_a   1.000
_cell.length_b   1.000
_cell.length_c   1.000
_cell.angle_alpha   90.00
_cell.angle_beta   90.00
_cell.angle_gamma   90.00
#
_symmetry.space_group_name_H-M   'P 1'
#
loop_
_entity.id
_entity.type
_entity.pdbx_description
1 polymer ?
#
loop_
_entity_poly.entity_id
_entity_poly.type
_entity_poly.pdbx_seq_one_letter_code
_entity_poly.pdbx_strand_id
1 'polypeptide(L)'
;MSYRISAPDEYLAITGMGIKTVKITKATWVWPLQRCTRFSIRPHDYAMDLQAMTKEKLQFSLPVVFTVGPDVNQRGANRSDADSEADDLDREDRGDALMKYAMLLANSEEKENVTQGQHVANIVKGIIEGETRVLVSSMTMEEIFTEREVFKKRIFRNIQNELSQFGLLIFNANVKELKDAPNSVYFASLSRKAHEGATNQARIDVAEAQLRGNVGEAQRKGEQEREIAKINAETAVQKTVRDIERAQAEAQLDTKRTGLTRDVDIARVTAQRTLESKDEDLKKEVEIKRAAAEMERLRATDVVKATIARESKQQAADAAAYEVEADARAHQEASQRKADAAAYQTKLFADADAAATYAKITRNTDAEAYQTRNEAEAYNYAAQQRAEAELISKLREAEGISAMADAYGKLSQAFGGPAGLLQYMMIEKGTYVELAKANATAIRGLEPKISVWNTGSQGGGQGGDATETMRNVYQMLPPLMSTINEQTGITLPEWQFGKLNAGVNAVGQEGAKTNGHKSH
;
A
#
# COMPACT_ATOMS: atom_id res chain seq x y z
N MET A 1 19.17 11.87 -70.90
CA MET A 1 19.45 12.49 -69.57
C MET A 1 18.15 12.57 -68.81
N SER A 2 18.13 12.24 -67.52
CA SER A 2 16.96 12.43 -66.66
C SER A 2 17.33 13.23 -65.43
N TYR A 3 16.56 14.28 -65.12
CA TYR A 3 16.73 15.03 -63.87
C TYR A 3 16.00 14.29 -62.74
N ARG A 4 16.68 14.05 -61.63
CA ARG A 4 16.12 13.38 -60.45
C ARG A 4 16.33 14.23 -59.20
N ILE A 5 15.30 14.27 -58.36
CA ILE A 5 15.26 14.96 -57.07
C ILE A 5 14.94 13.89 -56.00
N SER A 6 15.58 13.97 -54.84
CA SER A 6 15.28 13.13 -53.67
C SER A 6 14.35 13.82 -52.67
N ALA A 7 13.68 13.01 -51.84
CA ALA A 7 12.89 13.51 -50.73
C ALA A 7 13.77 14.17 -49.63
N PRO A 8 13.18 14.95 -48.70
CA PRO A 8 13.92 15.58 -47.60
C PRO A 8 14.73 14.59 -46.75
N ASP A 9 14.24 13.36 -46.57
CA ASP A 9 14.83 12.27 -45.83
C ASP A 9 15.61 11.26 -46.70
N GLU A 10 15.88 11.61 -47.96
CA GLU A 10 16.62 10.74 -48.90
C GLU A 10 17.77 11.48 -49.59
N TYR A 11 18.79 10.72 -50.00
CA TYR A 11 19.87 11.20 -50.86
C TYR A 11 20.00 10.34 -52.12
N LEU A 12 20.52 10.95 -53.19
CA LEU A 12 20.86 10.26 -54.42
C LEU A 12 22.35 9.91 -54.39
N ALA A 13 22.68 8.63 -54.50
CA ALA A 13 24.02 8.14 -54.79
C ALA A 13 24.15 7.89 -56.29
N ILE A 14 25.17 8.47 -56.91
CA ILE A 14 25.44 8.34 -58.36
C ILE A 14 26.78 7.65 -58.56
N THR A 15 26.80 6.66 -59.44
CA THR A 15 28.00 5.94 -59.89
C THR A 15 28.01 5.83 -61.41
N GLY A 16 29.17 5.62 -62.03
CA GLY A 16 29.29 5.41 -63.48
C GLY A 16 30.21 6.40 -64.17
N MET A 17 30.01 6.61 -65.47
CA MET A 17 30.96 7.33 -66.32
C MET A 17 31.29 8.74 -65.77
N GLY A 18 32.58 8.99 -65.52
CA GLY A 18 33.09 10.25 -64.97
C GLY A 18 33.13 10.38 -63.45
N ILE A 19 32.73 9.34 -62.70
CA ILE A 19 32.72 9.32 -61.23
C ILE A 19 33.59 8.15 -60.74
N LYS A 20 34.66 8.44 -59.98
CA LYS A 20 35.62 7.42 -59.52
C LYS A 20 35.10 6.58 -58.34
N THR A 21 34.34 7.19 -57.43
CA THR A 21 33.84 6.55 -56.20
C THR A 21 32.31 6.60 -56.15
N VAL A 22 31.73 7.53 -55.40
CA VAL A 22 30.27 7.75 -55.30
C VAL A 22 30.02 9.24 -55.14
N LYS A 23 29.11 9.80 -55.94
CA LYS A 23 28.66 11.20 -55.79
C LYS A 23 27.31 11.24 -55.07
N ILE A 24 27.23 11.96 -53.95
CA ILE A 24 26.00 12.09 -53.14
C ILE A 24 25.42 13.49 -53.29
N THR A 25 24.16 13.59 -53.73
CA THR A 25 23.46 14.87 -53.97
C THR A 25 21.96 14.78 -53.69
N LYS A 26 21.28 15.91 -53.47
CA LYS A 26 19.82 15.99 -53.32
C LYS A 26 19.07 16.09 -54.66
N ALA A 27 19.68 16.74 -55.65
CA ALA A 27 19.13 16.86 -56.98
C ALA A 27 20.27 16.89 -58.00
N THR A 28 20.10 16.18 -59.12
CA THR A 28 21.15 16.04 -60.11
C THR A 28 20.63 15.58 -61.47
N TRP A 29 21.41 15.85 -62.50
CA TRP A 29 21.23 15.29 -63.83
C TRP A 29 21.94 13.95 -63.93
N VAL A 30 21.19 12.90 -64.31
CA VAL A 30 21.75 11.56 -64.55
C VAL A 30 22.04 11.39 -66.04
N TRP A 31 23.32 11.24 -66.36
CA TRP A 31 23.81 11.06 -67.73
C TRP A 31 23.70 9.60 -68.21
N PRO A 32 23.67 9.35 -69.54
CA PRO A 32 23.79 7.99 -70.06
C PRO A 32 25.06 7.33 -69.53
N LEU A 33 25.00 6.05 -69.15
CA LEU A 33 26.07 5.29 -68.46
C LEU A 33 26.32 5.69 -66.99
N GLN A 34 25.43 6.46 -66.36
CA GLN A 34 25.40 6.66 -64.91
C GLN A 34 24.23 5.90 -64.27
N ARG A 35 24.48 5.31 -63.10
CA ARG A 35 23.49 4.68 -62.22
C ARG A 35 23.17 5.64 -61.08
N CYS A 36 21.90 5.69 -60.67
CA CYS A 36 21.42 6.53 -59.58
C CYS A 36 20.57 5.68 -58.64
N THR A 37 21.05 5.49 -57.42
CA THR A 37 20.35 4.81 -56.33
C THR A 37 19.86 5.84 -55.30
N ARG A 38 18.69 5.60 -54.73
CA ARG A 38 18.12 6.43 -53.65
C ARG A 38 18.32 5.69 -52.34
N PHE A 39 18.72 6.39 -51.29
CA PHE A 39 18.77 5.81 -49.95
C PHE A 39 18.24 6.78 -48.92
N SER A 40 17.54 6.24 -47.91
CA SER A 40 17.00 7.02 -46.79
C SER A 40 18.06 7.20 -45.71
N ILE A 41 18.04 8.38 -45.08
CA ILE A 41 18.85 8.73 -43.90
C ILE A 41 18.06 8.61 -42.60
N ARG A 42 16.83 8.06 -42.66
CA ARG A 42 15.97 7.95 -41.48
C ARG A 42 16.63 7.01 -40.46
N PRO A 43 16.77 7.42 -39.18
CA PRO A 43 17.20 6.52 -38.12
C PRO A 43 16.22 5.35 -37.95
N HIS A 44 16.76 4.18 -37.65
CA HIS A 44 15.98 2.97 -37.40
C HIS A 44 16.21 2.50 -35.96
N ASP A 45 15.14 2.00 -35.36
CA ASP A 45 15.19 1.42 -34.01
C ASP A 45 15.52 -0.07 -34.09
N TYR A 46 16.61 -0.45 -33.43
CA TYR A 46 17.09 -1.81 -33.32
C TYR A 46 16.85 -2.31 -31.90
N ALA A 47 15.70 -2.97 -31.70
CA ALA A 47 15.39 -3.68 -30.47
C ALA A 47 16.01 -5.08 -30.49
N MET A 48 16.71 -5.45 -29.41
CA MET A 48 17.35 -6.75 -29.27
C MET A 48 17.49 -7.14 -27.79
N ASP A 49 17.40 -8.44 -27.53
CA ASP A 49 17.63 -9.03 -26.21
C ASP A 49 19.00 -9.71 -26.20
N LEU A 50 20.01 -9.00 -25.70
CA LEU A 50 21.39 -9.46 -25.71
C LEU A 50 21.62 -10.48 -24.60
N GLN A 51 21.91 -11.72 -24.96
CA GLN A 51 22.33 -12.74 -23.99
C GLN A 51 23.85 -12.71 -23.83
N ALA A 52 24.31 -12.41 -22.62
CA ALA A 52 25.72 -12.29 -22.33
C ALA A 52 26.09 -13.01 -21.02
N MET A 53 27.38 -13.27 -20.87
CA MET A 53 27.94 -13.96 -19.71
C MET A 53 29.01 -13.06 -19.08
N THR A 54 28.89 -12.79 -17.78
CA THR A 54 29.87 -12.00 -17.02
C THR A 54 31.19 -12.76 -16.83
N LYS A 55 32.20 -12.07 -16.30
CA LYS A 55 33.48 -12.67 -15.88
C LYS A 55 33.30 -13.84 -14.90
N GLU A 56 32.24 -13.82 -14.10
CA GLU A 56 31.90 -14.83 -13.09
C GLU A 56 31.07 -15.99 -13.66
N LYS A 57 30.89 -16.02 -14.99
CA LYS A 57 30.10 -17.02 -15.71
C LYS A 57 28.60 -16.97 -15.41
N LEU A 58 28.09 -15.85 -14.91
CA LEU A 58 26.66 -15.63 -14.73
C LEU A 58 26.05 -15.19 -16.05
N GLN A 59 24.98 -15.86 -16.46
CA GLN A 59 24.24 -15.56 -17.69
C GLN A 59 23.10 -14.60 -17.38
N PHE A 60 22.97 -13.56 -18.18
CA PHE A 60 21.85 -12.63 -18.11
C PHE A 60 21.43 -12.16 -19.49
N SER A 61 20.23 -11.60 -19.55
CA SER A 61 19.69 -10.95 -20.74
C SER A 61 19.62 -9.43 -20.52
N LEU A 62 20.07 -8.70 -21.53
CA LEU A 62 20.13 -7.25 -21.56
C LEU A 62 19.23 -6.74 -22.70
N PRO A 63 17.99 -6.34 -22.38
CA PRO A 63 17.09 -5.78 -23.37
C PRO A 63 17.53 -4.35 -23.71
N VAL A 64 17.87 -4.11 -24.97
CA VAL A 64 18.36 -2.81 -25.45
C VAL A 64 17.62 -2.39 -26.69
N VAL A 65 17.44 -1.08 -26.81
CA VAL A 65 16.90 -0.44 -28.01
C VAL A 65 17.88 0.67 -28.41
N PHE A 66 18.50 0.50 -29.57
CA PHE A 66 19.39 1.50 -30.15
C PHE A 66 18.72 2.13 -31.36
N THR A 67 18.63 3.47 -31.38
CA THR A 67 18.23 4.23 -32.55
C THR A 67 19.50 4.59 -33.31
N VAL A 68 19.74 3.92 -34.44
CA VAL A 68 20.95 4.07 -35.25
C VAL A 68 20.58 4.58 -36.63
N GLY A 69 21.36 5.50 -37.17
CA GLY A 69 21.22 5.97 -38.54
C GLY A 69 22.54 6.49 -39.09
N PRO A 70 22.62 6.79 -40.38
CA PRO A 70 23.81 7.39 -40.97
C PRO A 70 24.10 8.76 -40.36
N ASP A 71 25.38 9.05 -40.10
CA ASP A 71 25.79 10.40 -39.72
C ASP A 71 25.73 11.31 -40.95
N VAL A 72 25.03 12.44 -40.80
CA VAL A 72 24.78 13.42 -41.86
C VAL A 72 25.59 14.71 -41.66
N ASN A 73 26.53 14.74 -40.71
CA ASN A 73 27.23 15.96 -40.33
C ASN A 73 28.19 16.53 -41.40
N GLN A 74 28.20 17.87 -41.48
CA GLN A 74 28.86 18.79 -42.42
C GLN A 74 28.40 18.83 -43.90
N ARG A 75 27.49 17.96 -44.36
CA ARG A 75 26.99 18.00 -45.75
C ARG A 75 25.48 18.17 -45.91
N GLY A 76 24.79 18.57 -44.84
CA GLY A 76 23.46 19.16 -44.98
C GLY A 76 23.57 20.38 -45.90
N ALA A 77 22.66 20.51 -46.87
CA ALA A 77 22.63 21.58 -47.88
C ALA A 77 22.51 23.03 -47.33
N ASN A 78 22.74 23.24 -46.03
CA ASN A 78 22.62 24.51 -45.31
C ASN A 78 23.94 25.00 -44.69
N ARG A 79 25.10 24.39 -44.97
CA ARG A 79 26.35 25.12 -44.72
C ARG A 79 26.47 26.16 -45.82
N SER A 80 26.01 27.38 -45.54
CA SER A 80 26.35 28.56 -46.33
C SER A 80 27.86 28.60 -46.49
N ASP A 81 28.34 28.81 -47.72
CA ASP A 81 29.75 28.99 -48.12
C ASP A 81 30.56 30.04 -47.33
N ALA A 82 30.02 30.60 -46.24
CA ALA A 82 30.58 31.72 -45.50
C ALA A 82 31.63 31.34 -44.44
N ASP A 83 31.79 30.07 -44.08
CA ASP A 83 32.65 29.65 -42.95
C ASP A 83 33.80 28.70 -43.34
N SER A 84 34.32 28.81 -44.56
CA SER A 84 35.43 27.96 -45.01
C SER A 84 36.43 28.69 -45.91
N GLU A 85 37.15 29.67 -45.35
CA GLU A 85 38.50 30.06 -45.83
C GLU A 85 39.55 29.02 -45.39
N ALA A 86 39.36 27.76 -45.77
CA ALA A 86 40.37 26.71 -45.56
C ALA A 86 40.40 25.78 -46.76
N ASP A 87 41.28 26.15 -47.70
CA ASP A 87 41.95 25.41 -48.78
C ASP A 87 41.16 24.30 -49.50
N ASP A 88 40.88 24.58 -50.78
CA ASP A 88 39.83 23.96 -51.59
C ASP A 88 40.36 22.92 -52.61
N LEU A 89 41.49 22.25 -52.32
CA LEU A 89 42.14 21.37 -53.32
C LEU A 89 42.40 19.92 -52.89
N ASP A 90 42.21 19.53 -51.62
CA ASP A 90 42.43 18.15 -51.15
C ASP A 90 41.32 17.64 -50.20
N ARG A 91 40.06 17.80 -50.59
CA ARG A 91 38.89 17.27 -49.84
C ARG A 91 38.12 16.15 -50.56
N GLU A 92 38.74 15.50 -51.54
CA GLU A 92 38.28 14.18 -51.98
C GLU A 92 38.97 13.10 -51.15
N ASP A 93 38.17 12.16 -50.64
CA ASP A 93 38.57 10.94 -49.93
C ASP A 93 39.17 11.10 -48.52
N ARG A 94 38.34 10.82 -47.49
CA ARG A 94 38.64 9.87 -46.38
C ARG A 94 37.63 9.89 -45.21
N GLY A 95 36.80 10.92 -45.05
CA GLY A 95 36.08 11.16 -43.79
C GLY A 95 34.56 11.10 -43.80
N ASP A 96 33.90 11.14 -44.96
CA ASP A 96 32.45 11.39 -45.02
C ASP A 96 31.65 10.12 -44.64
N ALA A 97 31.00 10.15 -43.48
CA ALA A 97 30.21 9.04 -42.95
C ALA A 97 29.09 8.62 -43.92
N LEU A 98 28.49 9.59 -44.61
CA LEU A 98 27.44 9.34 -45.59
C LEU A 98 27.95 8.55 -46.80
N MET A 99 29.21 8.75 -47.19
CA MET A 99 29.85 8.01 -48.28
C MET A 99 30.11 6.56 -47.90
N LYS A 100 30.59 6.31 -46.67
CA LYS A 100 30.80 4.95 -46.14
C LYS A 100 29.47 4.18 -46.08
N TYR A 101 28.41 4.86 -45.66
CA TYR A 101 27.06 4.29 -45.65
C TYR A 101 26.55 3.98 -47.07
N ALA A 102 26.74 4.89 -48.02
CA ALA A 102 26.34 4.68 -49.41
C ALA A 102 27.11 3.52 -50.08
N MET A 103 28.41 3.36 -49.78
CA MET A 103 29.19 2.21 -50.25
C MET A 103 28.70 0.89 -49.66
N LEU A 104 28.33 0.87 -48.38
CA LEU A 104 27.77 -0.32 -47.72
C LEU A 104 26.44 -0.74 -48.35
N LEU A 105 25.60 0.22 -48.76
CA LEU A 105 24.36 -0.07 -49.48
C LEU A 105 24.61 -0.59 -50.90
N ALA A 106 25.60 -0.06 -51.62
CA ALA A 106 25.91 -0.48 -52.99
C ALA A 106 26.37 -1.95 -53.07
N ASN A 107 27.16 -2.42 -52.10
CA ASN A 107 27.62 -3.81 -52.05
C ASN A 107 26.51 -4.83 -51.77
N SER A 108 25.31 -4.38 -51.38
CA SER A 108 24.17 -5.27 -51.07
C SER A 108 23.36 -5.67 -52.32
N GLU A 109 23.57 -5.02 -53.46
CA GLU A 109 22.81 -5.29 -54.71
C GLU A 109 23.25 -6.59 -55.43
N GLU A 110 24.42 -7.15 -55.12
CA GLU A 110 24.97 -8.32 -55.83
C GLU A 110 24.62 -9.68 -55.20
N LYS A 111 24.07 -9.73 -53.98
CA LYS A 111 23.73 -10.98 -53.29
C LYS A 111 22.22 -11.18 -53.18
N GLU A 112 21.76 -12.33 -53.69
CA GLU A 112 20.39 -12.82 -53.80
C GLU A 112 19.39 -12.36 -52.71
N ASN A 113 18.17 -11.97 -53.15
CA ASN A 113 16.88 -11.94 -52.43
C ASN A 113 16.78 -11.32 -51.02
N VAL A 114 17.80 -10.66 -50.49
CA VAL A 114 17.74 -9.94 -49.19
C VAL A 114 17.52 -8.45 -49.44
N THR A 115 16.46 -7.89 -48.86
CA THR A 115 16.16 -6.44 -48.97
C THR A 115 17.32 -5.63 -48.38
N GLN A 116 17.78 -4.57 -49.08
CA GLN A 116 18.93 -3.74 -48.70
C GLN A 116 18.95 -3.32 -47.20
N GLY A 117 17.79 -2.98 -46.63
CA GLY A 117 17.65 -2.62 -45.22
C GLY A 117 17.93 -3.76 -44.23
N GLN A 118 17.68 -5.02 -44.61
CA GLN A 118 17.96 -6.19 -43.76
C GLN A 118 19.46 -6.45 -43.63
N HIS A 119 20.23 -6.20 -44.69
CA HIS A 119 21.69 -6.36 -44.65
C HIS A 119 22.34 -5.39 -43.64
N VAL A 120 21.99 -4.10 -43.73
CA VAL A 120 22.45 -3.08 -42.76
C VAL A 120 22.00 -3.45 -41.35
N ALA A 121 20.75 -3.89 -41.18
CA ALA A 121 20.23 -4.29 -39.89
C ALA A 121 21.02 -5.45 -39.27
N ASN A 122 21.42 -6.44 -40.08
CA ASN A 122 22.21 -7.58 -39.60
C ASN A 122 23.64 -7.17 -39.21
N ILE A 123 24.25 -6.25 -39.96
CA ILE A 123 25.58 -5.69 -39.61
C ILE A 123 25.50 -4.94 -38.27
N VAL A 124 24.52 -4.03 -38.14
CA VAL A 124 24.33 -3.24 -36.92
C VAL A 124 24.04 -4.13 -35.72
N LYS A 125 23.14 -5.11 -35.87
CA LYS A 125 22.85 -6.10 -34.81
C LYS A 125 24.09 -6.91 -34.44
N GLY A 126 24.84 -7.41 -35.41
CA GLY A 126 26.05 -8.19 -35.17
C GLY A 126 27.15 -7.41 -34.43
N ILE A 127 27.33 -6.12 -34.76
CA ILE A 127 28.28 -5.23 -34.06
C ILE A 127 27.83 -5.00 -32.62
N ILE A 128 26.56 -4.64 -32.41
CA ILE A 128 26.02 -4.38 -31.07
C ILE A 128 26.09 -5.64 -30.20
N GLU A 129 25.73 -6.80 -30.74
CA GLU A 129 25.81 -8.09 -30.06
C GLU A 129 27.24 -8.46 -29.69
N GLY A 130 28.16 -8.37 -30.66
CA GLY A 130 29.58 -8.71 -30.46
C GLY A 130 30.24 -7.83 -29.42
N GLU A 131 30.13 -6.52 -29.55
CA GLU A 131 30.82 -5.57 -28.67
C GLU A 131 30.25 -5.56 -27.25
N THR A 132 28.92 -5.63 -27.13
CA THR A 132 28.30 -5.74 -25.80
C THR A 132 28.73 -7.02 -25.10
N ARG A 133 28.86 -8.13 -25.83
CA ARG A 133 29.32 -9.41 -25.27
C ARG A 133 30.75 -9.31 -24.74
N VAL A 134 31.67 -8.72 -25.52
CA VAL A 134 33.07 -8.54 -25.13
C VAL A 134 33.16 -7.70 -23.85
N LEU A 135 32.44 -6.57 -23.79
CA LEU A 135 32.46 -5.71 -22.62
C LEU A 135 31.89 -6.41 -21.37
N VAL A 136 30.74 -7.06 -21.51
CA VAL A 136 30.09 -7.77 -20.40
C VAL A 136 30.96 -8.90 -19.87
N SER A 137 31.65 -9.65 -20.74
CA SER A 137 32.54 -10.73 -20.32
C SER A 137 33.77 -10.26 -19.55
N SER A 138 34.13 -8.97 -19.64
CA SER A 138 35.26 -8.38 -18.90
C SER A 138 34.90 -7.89 -17.49
N MET A 139 33.61 -7.67 -17.21
CA MET A 139 33.12 -7.07 -15.96
C MET A 139 32.45 -8.11 -15.05
N THR A 140 32.40 -7.83 -13.75
CA THR A 140 31.63 -8.63 -12.79
C THR A 140 30.15 -8.23 -12.82
N MET A 141 29.29 -9.09 -12.27
CA MET A 141 27.87 -8.80 -12.19
C MET A 141 27.59 -7.58 -11.29
N GLU A 142 28.32 -7.46 -10.18
CA GLU A 142 28.20 -6.34 -9.25
C GLU A 142 28.63 -5.01 -9.88
N GLU A 143 29.72 -4.98 -10.64
CA GLU A 143 30.19 -3.76 -11.34
C GLU A 143 29.15 -3.26 -12.36
N ILE A 144 28.52 -4.18 -13.11
CA ILE A 144 27.48 -3.82 -14.09
C ILE A 144 26.25 -3.22 -13.38
N PHE A 145 25.89 -3.74 -12.20
CA PHE A 145 24.72 -3.31 -11.44
C PHE A 145 24.96 -1.99 -10.69
N THR A 146 26.10 -1.88 -9.99
CA THR A 146 26.44 -0.71 -9.16
C THR A 146 26.82 0.50 -10.02
N GLU A 147 27.59 0.28 -11.10
CA GLU A 147 28.08 1.36 -11.97
C GLU A 147 27.32 1.42 -13.31
N ARG A 148 25.98 1.37 -13.27
CA ARG A 148 25.13 1.31 -14.49
C ARG A 148 25.45 2.42 -15.50
N GLU A 149 25.70 3.64 -15.02
CA GLU A 149 26.01 4.78 -15.89
C GLU A 149 27.38 4.64 -16.58
N VAL A 150 28.37 4.10 -15.86
CA VAL A 150 29.70 3.85 -16.42
C VAL A 150 29.63 2.73 -17.46
N PHE A 151 28.88 1.66 -17.15
CA PHE A 151 28.59 0.58 -18.08
C PHE A 151 27.92 1.09 -19.37
N LYS A 152 26.86 1.90 -19.25
CA LYS A 152 26.17 2.51 -20.40
C LYS A 152 27.12 3.34 -21.27
N LYS A 153 27.97 4.17 -20.64
CA LYS A 153 28.96 5.00 -21.35
C LYS A 153 30.01 4.15 -22.06
N ARG A 154 30.47 3.06 -21.46
CA ARG A 154 31.43 2.13 -22.09
C ARG A 154 30.82 1.40 -23.28
N ILE A 155 29.62 0.83 -23.11
CA ILE A 155 28.86 0.21 -24.22
C ILE A 155 28.70 1.18 -25.36
N PHE A 156 28.20 2.39 -25.07
CA PHE A 156 27.94 3.39 -26.10
C PHE A 156 29.20 3.75 -26.87
N ARG A 157 30.32 3.99 -26.16
CA ARG A 157 31.59 4.38 -26.79
C ARG A 157 32.12 3.29 -27.71
N ASN A 158 32.15 2.04 -27.26
CA ASN A 158 32.72 0.97 -28.05
C ASN A 158 31.86 0.65 -29.27
N ILE A 159 30.53 0.56 -29.11
CA ILE A 159 29.61 0.36 -30.24
C ILE A 159 29.71 1.54 -31.21
N GLN A 160 29.77 2.78 -30.73
CA GLN A 160 29.89 3.95 -31.59
C GLN A 160 31.20 3.96 -32.39
N ASN A 161 32.31 3.50 -31.81
CA ASN A 161 33.59 3.39 -32.52
C ASN A 161 33.49 2.40 -33.68
N GLU A 162 32.88 1.23 -33.49
CA GLU A 162 32.68 0.24 -34.55
C GLU A 162 31.66 0.72 -35.61
N LEU A 163 30.53 1.30 -35.19
CA LEU A 163 29.52 1.83 -36.11
C LEU A 163 30.05 3.00 -36.98
N SER A 164 30.96 3.82 -36.43
CA SER A 164 31.56 4.94 -37.17
C SER A 164 32.38 4.50 -38.39
N GLN A 165 32.91 3.26 -38.39
CA GLN A 165 33.61 2.69 -39.54
C GLN A 165 32.68 2.49 -40.74
N PHE A 166 31.40 2.29 -40.49
CA PHE A 166 30.33 2.16 -41.50
C PHE A 166 29.59 3.48 -41.76
N GLY A 167 30.01 4.57 -41.12
CA GLY A 167 29.34 5.86 -41.24
C GLY A 167 28.02 5.96 -40.48
N LEU A 168 27.82 5.11 -39.47
CA LEU A 168 26.61 5.07 -38.65
C LEU A 168 26.85 5.76 -37.28
N LEU A 169 25.81 6.41 -36.79
CA LEU A 169 25.76 7.12 -35.51
C LEU A 169 24.59 6.59 -34.68
N ILE A 170 24.84 6.41 -33.39
CA ILE A 170 23.82 6.13 -32.40
C ILE A 170 23.19 7.46 -31.96
N PHE A 171 21.92 7.68 -32.32
CA PHE A 171 21.16 8.86 -31.89
C PHE A 171 20.62 8.69 -30.47
N ASN A 172 20.18 7.47 -30.14
CA ASN A 172 19.64 7.14 -28.82
C ASN A 172 19.98 5.71 -28.44
N ALA A 173 20.22 5.49 -27.15
CA ALA A 173 20.48 4.18 -26.57
C ALA A 173 19.67 4.05 -25.29
N ASN A 174 18.64 3.20 -25.34
CA ASN A 174 17.83 2.85 -24.19
C ASN A 174 18.18 1.44 -23.71
N VAL A 175 18.69 1.35 -22.49
CA VAL A 175 19.07 0.09 -21.84
C VAL A 175 18.03 -0.19 -20.77
N LYS A 176 17.18 -1.21 -20.98
CA LYS A 176 16.18 -1.63 -19.99
C LYS A 176 16.84 -2.32 -18.81
N GLU A 177 16.04 -2.69 -17.80
CA GLU A 177 16.52 -3.46 -16.66
C GLU A 177 17.06 -4.82 -17.10
N LEU A 178 18.17 -5.21 -16.46
CA LEU A 178 18.82 -6.50 -16.64
C LEU A 178 17.86 -7.59 -16.16
N LYS A 179 17.70 -8.64 -16.96
CA LYS A 179 16.85 -9.78 -16.63
C LYS A 179 17.70 -11.04 -16.51
N ASP A 180 17.30 -11.92 -15.60
CA ASP A 180 17.89 -13.25 -15.52
C ASP A 180 17.73 -13.99 -16.87
N ALA A 181 18.73 -14.81 -17.22
CA ALA A 181 18.54 -15.82 -18.25
C ALA A 181 17.52 -16.88 -17.78
N PRO A 182 16.87 -17.64 -18.67
CA PRO A 182 15.80 -18.59 -18.30
C PRO A 182 16.17 -19.60 -17.20
N ASN A 183 17.46 -19.87 -17.01
CA ASN A 183 17.99 -20.84 -16.04
C ASN A 183 18.64 -20.18 -14.81
N SER A 184 18.56 -18.85 -14.65
CA SER A 184 19.15 -18.08 -13.55
C SER A 184 18.07 -17.44 -12.69
N VAL A 185 18.30 -17.33 -11.38
CA VAL A 185 17.41 -16.64 -10.40
C VAL A 185 18.20 -15.60 -9.60
N TYR A 186 19.31 -15.11 -10.16
CA TYR A 186 20.25 -14.25 -9.47
C TYR A 186 19.65 -12.87 -9.20
N PHE A 187 19.07 -12.21 -10.21
CA PHE A 187 18.48 -10.87 -10.02
C PHE A 187 17.25 -10.89 -9.12
N ALA A 188 16.40 -11.91 -9.26
CA ALA A 188 15.24 -12.08 -8.38
C ALA A 188 15.68 -12.22 -6.90
N SER A 189 16.74 -12.99 -6.65
CA SER A 189 17.28 -13.20 -5.30
C SER A 189 18.01 -11.95 -4.78
N LEU A 190 18.77 -11.27 -5.63
CA LEU A 190 19.49 -10.03 -5.28
C LEU A 190 18.51 -8.90 -4.96
N SER A 191 17.47 -8.73 -5.77
CA SER A 191 16.40 -7.75 -5.51
C SER A 191 15.70 -8.04 -4.18
N ARG A 192 15.35 -9.30 -3.92
CA ARG A 192 14.77 -9.71 -2.63
C ARG A 192 15.72 -9.40 -1.47
N LYS A 193 17.01 -9.73 -1.59
CA LYS A 193 18.03 -9.43 -0.57
C LYS A 193 18.19 -7.93 -0.32
N ALA A 194 18.13 -7.11 -1.37
CA ALA A 194 18.21 -5.65 -1.24
C ALA A 194 16.97 -5.08 -0.53
N HIS A 195 15.76 -5.55 -0.87
CA HIS A 195 14.52 -5.15 -0.20
C HIS A 195 14.48 -5.60 1.27
N GLU A 196 14.85 -6.85 1.55
CA GLU A 196 14.97 -7.36 2.92
C GLU A 196 16.06 -6.62 3.71
N GLY A 197 17.18 -6.30 3.07
CA GLY A 197 18.26 -5.51 3.67
C GLY A 197 17.81 -4.09 4.03
N ALA A 198 17.17 -3.39 3.10
CA ALA A 198 16.63 -2.06 3.33
C ALA A 198 15.53 -2.03 4.41
N THR A 199 14.63 -3.02 4.42
CA THR A 199 13.59 -3.13 5.45
C THR A 199 14.18 -3.45 6.81
N ASN A 200 15.16 -4.35 6.91
CA ASN A 200 15.86 -4.64 8.15
C ASN A 200 16.65 -3.42 8.66
N GLN A 201 17.33 -2.68 7.78
CA GLN A 201 18.03 -1.46 8.15
C GLN A 201 17.04 -0.41 8.69
N ALA A 202 15.92 -0.18 7.99
CA ALA A 202 14.89 0.73 8.47
C ALA A 202 14.32 0.30 9.83
N ARG A 203 14.17 -1.01 10.09
CA ARG A 203 13.74 -1.52 11.41
C ARG A 203 14.77 -1.25 12.49
N ILE A 204 16.07 -1.40 12.19
CA ILE A 204 17.17 -1.08 13.09
C ILE A 204 17.16 0.43 13.42
N ASP A 205 17.05 1.28 12.41
CA ASP A 205 17.05 2.74 12.58
C ASP A 205 15.85 3.20 13.43
N VAL A 206 14.66 2.63 13.19
CA VAL A 206 13.45 2.90 14.00
C VAL A 206 13.64 2.42 15.44
N ALA A 207 14.19 1.22 15.64
CA ALA A 207 14.44 0.68 16.98
C ALA A 207 15.47 1.53 17.75
N GLU A 208 16.53 1.99 17.08
CA GLU A 208 17.54 2.88 17.67
C GLU A 208 16.95 4.25 18.02
N ALA A 209 16.13 4.83 17.13
CA ALA A 209 15.42 6.07 17.40
C ALA A 209 14.47 5.95 18.59
N GLN A 210 13.72 4.85 18.69
CA GLN A 210 12.85 4.56 19.83
C GLN A 210 13.65 4.37 21.12
N LEU A 211 14.76 3.63 21.07
CA LEU A 211 15.65 3.45 22.23
C LEU A 211 16.16 4.81 22.72
N ARG A 212 16.64 5.66 21.81
CA ARG A 212 17.12 7.00 22.16
C ARG A 212 16.01 7.88 22.74
N GLY A 213 14.82 7.83 22.17
CA GLY A 213 13.64 8.55 22.66
C GLY A 213 13.24 8.12 24.07
N ASN A 214 13.11 6.80 24.29
CA ASN A 214 12.71 6.22 25.57
C ASN A 214 13.75 6.46 26.67
N VAL A 215 15.04 6.33 26.36
CA VAL A 215 16.13 6.65 27.29
C VAL A 215 16.11 8.14 27.65
N GLY A 216 15.90 9.01 26.65
CA GLY A 216 15.74 10.44 26.89
C GLY A 216 14.55 10.77 27.80
N GLU A 217 13.38 10.16 27.55
CA GLU A 217 12.19 10.35 28.39
C GLU A 217 12.40 9.85 29.82
N ALA A 218 12.94 8.63 29.98
CA ALA A 218 13.19 8.04 31.28
C ALA A 218 14.22 8.84 32.09
N GLN A 219 15.27 9.34 31.44
CA GLN A 219 16.26 10.20 32.08
C GLN A 219 15.63 11.50 32.59
N ARG A 220 14.79 12.15 31.77
CA ARG A 220 14.12 13.41 32.16
C ARG A 220 13.10 13.19 33.29
N LYS A 221 12.37 12.07 33.28
CA LYS A 221 11.50 11.69 34.40
C LYS A 221 12.29 11.46 35.69
N GLY A 222 13.40 10.73 35.61
CA GLY A 222 14.27 10.50 36.77
C GLY A 222 14.88 11.78 37.34
N GLU A 223 15.30 12.72 36.49
CA GLU A 223 15.75 14.05 36.89
C GLU A 223 14.61 14.83 37.59
N GLN A 224 13.42 14.83 36.99
CA GLN A 224 12.24 15.50 37.56
C GLN A 224 11.86 14.93 38.93
N GLU A 225 11.85 13.61 39.10
CA GLU A 225 11.53 12.96 40.37
C GLU A 225 12.56 13.30 41.46
N ARG A 226 13.85 13.34 41.12
CA ARG A 226 14.90 13.77 42.06
C ARG A 226 14.71 15.22 42.49
N GLU A 227 14.39 16.11 41.56
CA GLU A 227 14.17 17.53 41.87
C GLU A 227 12.92 17.72 42.75
N ILE A 228 11.83 17.00 42.45
CA ILE A 228 10.62 17.00 43.28
C ILE A 228 10.92 16.46 44.68
N ALA A 229 11.69 15.36 44.79
CA ALA A 229 12.07 14.80 46.08
C ALA A 229 12.91 15.80 46.90
N LYS A 230 13.83 16.52 46.26
CA LYS A 230 14.62 17.58 46.89
C LYS A 230 13.74 18.74 47.37
N ILE A 231 12.82 19.23 46.54
CA ILE A 231 11.86 20.29 46.90
C ILE A 231 10.98 19.84 48.08
N ASN A 232 10.49 18.59 48.07
CA ASN A 232 9.68 18.05 49.15
C ASN A 232 10.47 17.94 50.46
N ALA A 233 11.74 17.51 50.39
CA ALA A 233 12.62 17.48 51.54
C ALA A 233 12.89 18.89 52.10
N GLU A 234 13.20 19.86 51.24
CA GLU A 234 13.37 21.26 51.63
C GLU A 234 12.09 21.85 52.23
N THR A 235 10.92 21.55 51.64
CA THR A 235 9.62 21.98 52.15
C THR A 235 9.32 21.36 53.51
N ALA A 236 9.67 20.10 53.72
CA ALA A 236 9.51 19.43 55.02
C ALA A 236 10.40 20.09 56.09
N VAL A 237 11.67 20.38 55.77
CA VAL A 237 12.57 21.11 56.67
C VAL A 237 12.05 22.53 56.97
N GLN A 238 11.55 23.25 55.97
CA GLN A 238 10.97 24.58 56.21
C GLN A 238 9.70 24.52 57.05
N LYS A 239 8.88 23.47 56.92
CA LYS A 239 7.71 23.25 57.78
C LYS A 239 8.15 23.00 59.23
N THR A 240 9.12 22.12 59.45
CA THR A 240 9.62 21.85 60.81
C THR A 240 10.25 23.09 61.45
N VAL A 241 11.00 23.89 60.70
CA VAL A 241 11.54 25.18 61.19
C VAL A 241 10.41 26.14 61.56
N ARG A 242 9.39 26.31 60.72
CA ARG A 242 8.22 27.14 61.04
C ARG A 242 7.46 26.66 62.27
N ASP A 243 7.31 25.34 62.42
CA ASP A 243 6.65 24.75 63.59
C ASP A 243 7.47 24.97 64.87
N ILE A 244 8.80 24.89 64.79
CA ILE A 244 9.71 25.25 65.90
C ILE A 244 9.57 26.72 66.26
N GLU A 245 9.60 27.64 65.29
CA GLU A 245 9.42 29.08 65.52
C GLU A 245 8.06 29.38 66.16
N ARG A 246 6.99 28.72 65.68
CA ARG A 246 5.65 28.86 66.27
C ARG A 246 5.60 28.36 67.70
N ALA A 247 6.17 27.18 67.97
CA ALA A 247 6.23 26.63 69.33
C ALA A 247 7.04 27.52 70.28
N GLN A 248 8.15 28.10 69.81
CA GLN A 248 8.93 29.08 70.59
C GLN A 248 8.12 30.36 70.86
N ALA A 249 7.41 30.90 69.87
CA ALA A 249 6.57 32.07 70.04
C ALA A 249 5.41 31.81 71.02
N GLU A 250 4.77 30.63 70.94
CA GLU A 250 3.72 30.22 71.87
C GLU A 250 4.26 30.05 73.30
N ALA A 251 5.44 29.45 73.49
CA ALA A 251 6.09 29.36 74.80
C ALA A 251 6.45 30.73 75.38
N GLN A 252 6.87 31.69 74.54
CA GLN A 252 7.11 33.07 74.97
C GLN A 252 5.82 33.82 75.34
N LEU A 253 4.72 33.57 74.63
CA LEU A 253 3.42 34.13 75.01
C LEU A 253 2.91 33.53 76.32
N ASP A 254 3.08 32.23 76.52
CA ASP A 254 2.63 31.53 77.72
C ASP A 254 3.42 31.96 78.97
N THR A 255 4.74 32.11 78.85
CA THR A 255 5.58 32.68 79.92
C THR A 255 5.17 34.11 80.28
N LYS A 256 4.91 34.97 79.29
CA LYS A 256 4.37 36.31 79.53
C LYS A 256 3.00 36.27 80.20
N ARG A 257 2.11 35.39 79.75
CA ARG A 257 0.75 35.23 80.31
C ARG A 257 0.78 34.73 81.75
N THR A 258 1.64 33.76 82.04
CA THR A 258 1.87 33.25 83.40
C THR A 258 2.44 34.34 84.29
N GLY A 259 3.39 35.15 83.81
CA GLY A 259 3.91 36.32 84.52
C GLY A 259 2.81 37.32 84.88
N LEU A 260 1.98 37.72 83.91
CA LEU A 260 0.85 38.62 84.13
C LEU A 260 -0.19 38.04 85.10
N THR A 261 -0.49 36.74 84.98
CA THR A 261 -1.46 36.08 85.87
C THR A 261 -0.94 36.03 87.30
N ARG A 262 0.33 35.67 87.47
CA ARG A 262 1.01 35.71 88.77
C ARG A 262 0.96 37.12 89.37
N ASP A 263 1.19 38.17 88.58
CA ASP A 263 1.14 39.56 89.06
C ASP A 263 -0.27 39.96 89.49
N VAL A 264 -1.30 39.57 88.73
CA VAL A 264 -2.72 39.77 89.09
C VAL A 264 -3.08 39.02 90.38
N ASP A 265 -2.61 37.79 90.54
CA ASP A 265 -2.85 36.99 91.74
C ASP A 265 -2.14 37.57 92.96
N ILE A 266 -0.89 38.04 92.81
CA ILE A 266 -0.17 38.77 93.87
C ILE A 266 -0.94 40.03 94.25
N ALA A 267 -1.42 40.82 93.28
CA ALA A 267 -2.23 42.01 93.54
C ALA A 267 -3.54 41.66 94.27
N ARG A 268 -4.21 40.57 93.90
CA ARG A 268 -5.43 40.09 94.57
C ARG A 268 -5.14 39.63 96.02
N VAL A 269 -4.10 38.83 96.23
CA VAL A 269 -3.72 38.33 97.56
C VAL A 269 -3.26 39.47 98.47
N THR A 270 -2.49 40.42 97.95
CA THR A 270 -2.07 41.60 98.73
C THR A 270 -3.26 42.49 99.09
N ALA A 271 -4.18 42.74 98.15
CA ALA A 271 -5.43 43.45 98.44
C ALA A 271 -6.27 42.72 99.51
N GLN A 272 -6.43 41.39 99.38
CA GLN A 272 -7.14 40.59 100.38
C GLN A 272 -6.46 40.64 101.75
N ARG A 273 -5.14 40.48 101.83
CA ARG A 273 -4.39 40.60 103.10
C ARG A 273 -4.53 41.99 103.73
N THR A 274 -4.58 43.05 102.92
CA THR A 274 -4.82 44.40 103.44
C THR A 274 -6.25 44.59 103.96
N LEU A 275 -7.25 43.95 103.35
CA LEU A 275 -8.63 43.93 103.86
C LEU A 275 -8.73 43.12 105.15
N GLU A 276 -8.17 41.91 105.18
CA GLU A 276 -8.14 41.05 106.37
C GLU A 276 -7.41 41.74 107.53
N SER A 277 -6.27 42.39 107.30
CA SER A 277 -5.59 43.16 108.35
C SER A 277 -6.45 44.30 108.88
N LYS A 278 -7.15 45.03 107.99
CA LYS A 278 -8.08 46.09 108.40
C LYS A 278 -9.28 45.54 109.16
N ASP A 279 -9.80 44.39 108.76
CA ASP A 279 -10.89 43.70 109.44
C ASP A 279 -10.46 43.18 110.82
N GLU A 280 -9.23 42.69 110.96
CA GLU A 280 -8.66 42.30 112.25
C GLU A 280 -8.43 43.50 113.17
N ASP A 281 -7.98 44.64 112.63
CA ASP A 281 -7.88 45.88 113.42
C ASP A 281 -9.27 46.42 113.83
N LEU A 282 -10.27 46.35 112.94
CA LEU A 282 -11.67 46.65 113.24
C LEU A 282 -12.25 45.67 114.27
N LYS A 283 -11.94 44.37 114.19
CA LYS A 283 -12.35 43.37 115.17
C LYS A 283 -11.75 43.64 116.53
N LYS A 284 -10.47 44.01 116.64
CA LYS A 284 -9.88 44.44 117.93
C LYS A 284 -10.60 45.66 118.50
N GLU A 285 -10.97 46.62 117.65
CA GLU A 285 -11.75 47.78 118.09
C GLU A 285 -13.16 47.40 118.56
N VAL A 286 -13.81 46.46 117.84
CA VAL A 286 -15.11 45.90 118.20
C VAL A 286 -15.02 44.98 119.42
N GLU A 287 -13.93 44.25 119.64
CA GLU A 287 -13.70 43.40 120.81
C GLU A 287 -13.42 44.22 122.06
N ILE A 288 -12.76 45.38 121.96
CA ILE A 288 -12.69 46.33 123.07
C ILE A 288 -14.11 46.84 123.41
N LYS A 289 -14.94 47.13 122.39
CA LYS A 289 -16.35 47.54 122.57
C LYS A 289 -17.26 46.39 123.04
N ARG A 290 -17.00 45.15 122.63
CA ARG A 290 -17.76 43.94 123.01
C ARG A 290 -17.30 43.42 124.36
N ALA A 291 -16.03 43.49 124.73
CA ALA A 291 -15.58 43.17 126.09
C ALA A 291 -16.23 44.10 127.13
N ALA A 292 -16.54 45.35 126.75
CA ALA A 292 -17.39 46.23 127.55
C ALA A 292 -18.86 45.74 127.65
N ALA A 293 -19.39 45.03 126.64
CA ALA A 293 -20.76 44.51 126.60
C ALA A 293 -20.91 43.05 127.10
N GLU A 294 -19.87 42.22 127.00
CA GLU A 294 -19.87 40.78 127.32
C GLU A 294 -19.68 40.56 128.84
N MET A 295 -19.12 41.53 129.58
CA MET A 295 -19.23 41.57 131.05
C MET A 295 -20.69 41.57 131.52
N GLU A 296 -21.63 42.02 130.69
CA GLU A 296 -23.06 42.05 131.00
C GLU A 296 -23.82 40.81 130.50
N ARG A 297 -23.28 40.09 129.49
CA ARG A 297 -23.94 38.94 128.84
C ARG A 297 -23.54 37.57 129.38
N LEU A 298 -22.49 37.49 130.21
CA LEU A 298 -21.98 36.25 130.85
C LEU A 298 -22.81 35.79 132.08
N ARG A 299 -24.14 35.89 132.00
CA ARG A 299 -25.08 35.19 132.90
C ARG A 299 -26.13 34.34 132.18
N ALA A 300 -26.04 34.14 130.86
CA ALA A 300 -27.03 33.36 130.11
C ALA A 300 -26.38 32.34 129.15
N THR A 301 -25.80 31.32 129.76
CA THR A 301 -26.02 29.87 129.52
C THR A 301 -26.18 29.34 128.08
N ASP A 302 -25.21 28.51 127.70
CA ASP A 302 -25.35 27.15 127.12
C ASP A 302 -26.73 26.73 126.56
N VAL A 303 -27.03 26.92 125.25
CA VAL A 303 -27.80 25.93 124.45
C VAL A 303 -27.67 26.16 122.92
N VAL A 304 -26.75 25.50 122.22
CA VAL A 304 -26.86 25.28 120.74
C VAL A 304 -26.39 23.87 120.37
N LYS A 305 -26.90 22.85 121.06
CA LYS A 305 -26.66 21.43 120.75
C LYS A 305 -27.84 20.76 120.03
N ALA A 306 -28.67 21.53 119.32
CA ALA A 306 -29.88 21.02 118.66
C ALA A 306 -29.83 21.02 117.12
N THR A 307 -28.83 21.61 116.48
CA THR A 307 -28.80 21.81 115.02
C THR A 307 -28.23 20.64 114.21
N ILE A 308 -27.58 19.66 114.85
CA ILE A 308 -26.84 18.59 114.16
C ILE A 308 -27.76 17.44 113.68
N ALA A 309 -28.97 17.29 114.22
CA ALA A 309 -29.84 16.15 113.90
C ALA A 309 -30.65 16.30 112.59
N ARG A 310 -30.61 17.47 111.92
CA ARG A 310 -31.45 17.75 110.75
C ARG A 310 -30.74 17.51 109.41
N GLU A 311 -29.42 17.63 109.33
CA GLU A 311 -28.65 17.44 108.07
C GLU A 311 -28.47 15.97 107.68
N SER A 312 -28.45 15.04 108.63
CA SER A 312 -28.16 13.63 108.34
C SER A 312 -29.23 12.91 107.50
N LYS A 313 -30.45 13.46 107.42
CA LYS A 313 -31.55 12.84 106.68
C LYS A 313 -31.63 13.25 105.21
N GLN A 314 -30.96 14.31 104.79
CA GLN A 314 -31.02 14.79 103.40
C GLN A 314 -30.10 13.99 102.48
N GLN A 315 -28.98 13.51 103.02
CA GLN A 315 -27.92 12.82 102.28
C GLN A 315 -28.25 11.36 101.92
N ALA A 316 -29.25 10.75 102.57
CA ALA A 316 -29.67 9.38 102.29
C ALA A 316 -30.61 9.26 101.07
N ALA A 317 -31.23 10.35 100.62
CA ALA A 317 -32.16 10.35 99.50
C ALA A 317 -31.47 10.53 98.13
N ASP A 318 -30.38 11.30 98.08
CA ASP A 318 -29.66 11.60 96.82
C ASP A 318 -28.85 10.39 96.29
N ALA A 319 -28.43 9.47 97.18
CA ALA A 319 -27.68 8.28 96.80
C ALA A 319 -28.53 7.27 95.99
N ALA A 320 -29.84 7.18 96.28
CA ALA A 320 -30.74 6.23 95.62
C ALA A 320 -31.17 6.67 94.20
N ALA A 321 -31.15 7.98 93.92
CA ALA A 321 -31.52 8.52 92.60
C ALA A 321 -30.42 8.27 91.55
N TYR A 322 -29.15 8.21 91.96
CA TYR A 322 -28.00 8.06 91.07
C TYR A 322 -27.84 6.63 90.53
N GLU A 323 -28.17 5.60 91.32
CA GLU A 323 -28.13 4.19 90.86
C GLU A 323 -29.16 3.90 89.75
N VAL A 324 -30.35 4.49 89.83
CA VAL A 324 -31.42 4.28 88.83
C VAL A 324 -31.10 4.97 87.49
N GLU A 325 -30.47 6.15 87.51
CA GLU A 325 -30.03 6.82 86.28
C GLU A 325 -28.84 6.12 85.60
N ALA A 326 -27.94 5.51 86.38
CA ALA A 326 -26.79 4.78 85.85
C ALA A 326 -27.21 3.51 85.08
N ASP A 327 -28.16 2.73 85.62
CA ASP A 327 -28.68 1.53 84.96
C ASP A 327 -29.47 1.88 83.67
N ALA A 328 -30.25 2.95 83.69
CA ALA A 328 -31.00 3.40 82.51
C ALA A 328 -30.08 3.84 81.34
N ARG A 329 -28.94 4.50 81.64
CA ARG A 329 -27.95 4.88 80.63
C ARG A 329 -27.19 3.67 80.08
N ALA A 330 -26.82 2.71 80.93
CA ALA A 330 -26.16 1.48 80.51
C ALA A 330 -27.01 0.67 79.51
N HIS A 331 -28.33 0.60 79.74
CA HIS A 331 -29.26 -0.07 78.82
C HIS A 331 -29.45 0.67 77.49
N GLN A 332 -29.45 2.01 77.47
CA GLN A 332 -29.50 2.78 76.22
C GLN A 332 -28.21 2.64 75.39
N GLU A 333 -27.04 2.68 76.03
CA GLU A 333 -25.77 2.56 75.31
C GLU A 333 -25.57 1.14 74.75
N ALA A 334 -26.00 0.11 75.49
CA ALA A 334 -26.02 -1.28 75.02
C ALA A 334 -26.97 -1.49 73.82
N SER A 335 -28.10 -0.78 73.79
CA SER A 335 -29.05 -0.77 72.67
C SER A 335 -28.45 -0.10 71.43
N GLN A 336 -27.84 1.08 71.59
CA GLN A 336 -27.21 1.82 70.49
C GLN A 336 -26.03 1.05 69.88
N ARG A 337 -25.14 0.47 70.71
CA ARG A 337 -24.02 -0.36 70.20
C ARG A 337 -24.50 -1.58 69.41
N LYS A 338 -25.63 -2.19 69.78
CA LYS A 338 -26.22 -3.30 69.00
C LYS A 338 -26.80 -2.82 67.67
N ALA A 339 -27.46 -1.66 67.65
CA ALA A 339 -27.98 -1.06 66.42
C ALA A 339 -26.85 -0.66 65.45
N ASP A 340 -25.78 -0.06 65.96
CA ASP A 340 -24.61 0.34 65.17
C ASP A 340 -23.84 -0.87 64.62
N ALA A 341 -23.68 -1.92 65.43
CA ALA A 341 -23.06 -3.17 65.00
C ALA A 341 -23.88 -3.86 63.88
N ALA A 342 -25.22 -3.85 63.98
CA ALA A 342 -26.09 -4.40 62.94
C ALA A 342 -26.00 -3.58 61.64
N ALA A 343 -26.02 -2.24 61.73
CA ALA A 343 -25.89 -1.36 60.57
C ALA A 343 -24.54 -1.52 59.85
N TYR A 344 -23.45 -1.69 60.61
CA TYR A 344 -22.12 -1.94 60.05
C TYR A 344 -22.05 -3.29 59.34
N GLN A 345 -22.61 -4.35 59.93
CA GLN A 345 -22.70 -5.68 59.31
C GLN A 345 -23.47 -5.61 57.97
N THR A 346 -24.64 -4.95 57.95
CA THR A 346 -25.44 -4.83 56.71
C THR A 346 -24.70 -4.09 55.61
N LYS A 347 -23.93 -3.02 55.92
CA LYS A 347 -23.11 -2.33 54.92
C LYS A 347 -21.99 -3.21 54.39
N LEU A 348 -21.31 -3.96 55.26
CA LEU A 348 -20.20 -4.82 54.87
C LEU A 348 -20.65 -5.96 53.95
N PHE A 349 -21.84 -6.53 54.18
CA PHE A 349 -22.44 -7.51 53.27
C PHE A 349 -22.89 -6.89 51.94
N ALA A 350 -23.49 -5.70 51.97
CA ALA A 350 -23.91 -5.00 50.74
C ALA A 350 -22.70 -4.62 49.85
N ASP A 351 -21.60 -4.14 50.45
CA ASP A 351 -20.37 -3.81 49.73
C ASP A 351 -19.68 -5.07 49.17
N ALA A 352 -19.72 -6.19 49.91
CA ALA A 352 -19.19 -7.47 49.45
C ALA A 352 -19.99 -8.04 48.25
N ASP A 353 -21.33 -7.95 48.29
CA ASP A 353 -22.19 -8.39 47.18
C ASP A 353 -22.04 -7.49 45.94
N ALA A 354 -21.87 -6.17 46.13
CA ALA A 354 -21.59 -5.23 45.04
C ALA A 354 -20.23 -5.50 44.36
N ALA A 355 -19.20 -5.80 45.15
CA ALA A 355 -17.89 -6.18 44.61
C ALA A 355 -17.94 -7.53 43.86
N ALA A 356 -18.67 -8.52 44.39
CA ALA A 356 -18.82 -9.84 43.76
C ALA A 356 -19.59 -9.79 42.43
N THR A 357 -20.63 -8.95 42.35
CA THR A 357 -21.39 -8.74 41.11
C THR A 357 -20.56 -8.00 40.06
N TYR A 358 -19.83 -6.95 40.44
CA TYR A 358 -18.94 -6.23 39.54
C TYR A 358 -17.83 -7.11 38.95
N ALA A 359 -17.22 -7.98 39.78
CA ALA A 359 -16.18 -8.91 39.34
C ALA A 359 -16.71 -10.01 38.39
N LYS A 360 -17.96 -10.45 38.55
CA LYS A 360 -18.60 -11.39 37.62
C LYS A 360 -18.92 -10.72 36.28
N ILE A 361 -19.43 -9.50 36.30
CA ILE A 361 -19.75 -8.75 35.08
C ILE A 361 -18.50 -8.50 34.27
N THR A 362 -17.42 -8.00 34.88
CA THR A 362 -16.14 -7.74 34.16
C THR A 362 -15.52 -9.01 33.59
N ARG A 363 -15.51 -10.13 34.34
CA ARG A 363 -15.03 -11.42 33.81
C ARG A 363 -15.86 -11.93 32.64
N ASN A 364 -17.19 -11.79 32.69
CA ASN A 364 -18.06 -12.23 31.61
C ASN A 364 -17.92 -11.35 30.37
N THR A 365 -17.84 -10.03 30.53
CA THR A 365 -17.62 -9.10 29.41
C THR A 365 -16.26 -9.32 28.74
N ASP A 366 -15.22 -9.58 29.53
CA ASP A 366 -13.88 -9.87 29.00
C ASP A 366 -13.85 -11.22 28.25
N ALA A 367 -14.55 -12.24 28.76
CA ALA A 367 -14.66 -13.54 28.11
C ALA A 367 -15.44 -13.46 26.78
N GLU A 368 -16.56 -12.72 26.75
CA GLU A 368 -17.35 -12.50 25.53
C GLU A 368 -16.56 -11.70 24.48
N ALA A 369 -15.83 -10.66 24.90
CA ALA A 369 -14.97 -9.88 24.01
C ALA A 369 -13.85 -10.73 23.40
N TYR A 370 -13.25 -11.64 24.19
CA TYR A 370 -12.24 -12.58 23.70
C TYR A 370 -12.84 -13.58 22.69
N GLN A 371 -14.03 -14.12 22.96
CA GLN A 371 -14.69 -15.03 22.03
C GLN A 371 -15.05 -14.36 20.70
N THR A 372 -15.61 -13.14 20.76
CA THR A 372 -15.96 -12.38 19.54
C THR A 372 -14.73 -12.03 18.70
N ARG A 373 -13.60 -11.68 19.34
CA ARG A 373 -12.34 -11.44 18.63
C ARG A 373 -11.80 -12.71 17.99
N ASN A 374 -11.79 -13.84 18.70
CA ASN A 374 -11.34 -15.12 18.16
C ASN A 374 -12.23 -15.60 17.00
N GLU A 375 -13.55 -15.44 17.10
CA GLU A 375 -14.48 -15.79 16.01
C GLU A 375 -14.29 -14.88 14.80
N ALA A 376 -14.10 -13.57 15.00
CA ALA A 376 -13.81 -12.63 13.93
C ALA A 376 -12.46 -12.94 13.25
N GLU A 377 -11.42 -13.28 14.01
CA GLU A 377 -10.12 -13.68 13.47
C GLU A 377 -10.21 -15.01 12.70
N ALA A 378 -10.94 -16.00 13.23
CA ALA A 378 -11.17 -17.27 12.55
C ALA A 378 -11.96 -17.08 11.24
N TYR A 379 -12.96 -16.19 11.22
CA TYR A 379 -13.73 -15.88 10.02
C TYR A 379 -12.87 -15.19 8.96
N ASN A 380 -12.06 -14.19 9.34
CA ASN A 380 -11.14 -13.51 8.42
C ASN A 380 -10.09 -14.48 7.86
N TYR A 381 -9.53 -15.35 8.70
CA TYR A 381 -8.57 -16.36 8.26
C TYR A 381 -9.21 -17.36 7.28
N ALA A 382 -10.43 -17.84 7.55
CA ALA A 382 -11.16 -18.71 6.64
C ALA A 382 -11.51 -18.03 5.31
N ALA A 383 -11.85 -16.73 5.34
CA ALA A 383 -12.11 -15.94 4.14
C ALA A 383 -10.83 -15.75 3.29
N GLN A 384 -9.68 -15.49 3.93
CA GLN A 384 -8.38 -15.42 3.25
C GLN A 384 -8.01 -16.76 2.60
N GLN A 385 -8.13 -17.87 3.33
CA GLN A 385 -7.85 -19.20 2.79
C GLN A 385 -8.77 -19.57 1.61
N ARG A 386 -10.05 -19.18 1.64
CA ARG A 386 -10.96 -19.37 0.50
C ARG A 386 -10.56 -18.52 -0.70
N ALA A 387 -10.20 -17.26 -0.49
CA ALA A 387 -9.74 -16.37 -1.56
C ALA A 387 -8.43 -16.88 -2.20
N GLU A 388 -7.49 -17.36 -1.38
CA GLU A 388 -6.26 -18.00 -1.86
C GLU A 388 -6.53 -19.29 -2.63
N ALA A 389 -7.45 -20.14 -2.14
CA ALA A 389 -7.84 -21.36 -2.83
C ALA A 389 -8.50 -21.08 -4.19
N GLU A 390 -9.38 -20.08 -4.29
CA GLU A 390 -9.98 -19.64 -5.55
C GLU A 390 -8.95 -19.03 -6.52
N LEU A 391 -7.96 -18.31 -6.00
CA LEU A 391 -6.88 -17.77 -6.82
C LEU A 391 -6.02 -18.90 -7.40
N ILE A 392 -5.68 -19.90 -6.58
CA ILE A 392 -4.92 -21.08 -7.01
C ILE A 392 -5.73 -21.91 -8.01
N SER A 393 -7.04 -22.10 -7.81
CA SER A 393 -7.87 -22.86 -8.75
C SER A 393 -7.95 -22.16 -10.11
N LYS A 394 -8.19 -20.84 -10.13
CA LYS A 394 -8.21 -20.06 -11.37
C LYS A 394 -6.86 -20.03 -12.08
N LEU A 395 -5.77 -19.99 -11.33
CA LEU A 395 -4.42 -20.03 -11.88
C LEU A 395 -4.12 -21.40 -12.51
N ARG A 396 -4.50 -22.50 -11.83
CA ARG A 396 -4.40 -23.85 -12.40
C ARG A 396 -5.32 -24.08 -13.60
N GLU A 397 -6.52 -23.49 -13.60
CA GLU A 397 -7.42 -23.51 -14.77
C GLU A 397 -6.80 -22.75 -15.95
N ALA A 398 -6.21 -21.58 -15.72
CA ALA A 398 -5.53 -20.81 -16.76
C ALA A 398 -4.29 -21.54 -17.30
N GLU A 399 -3.49 -22.17 -16.44
CA GLU A 399 -2.38 -23.04 -16.82
C GLU A 399 -2.88 -24.25 -17.62
N GLY A 400 -3.98 -24.88 -17.19
CA GLY A 400 -4.63 -25.98 -17.89
C GLY A 400 -5.09 -25.58 -19.29
N ILE A 401 -5.71 -24.41 -19.45
CA ILE A 401 -6.14 -23.87 -20.74
C ILE A 401 -4.93 -23.58 -21.63
N SER A 402 -3.84 -23.05 -21.08
CA SER A 402 -2.61 -22.80 -21.85
C SER A 402 -1.94 -24.08 -22.33
N ALA A 403 -1.87 -25.10 -21.46
CA ALA A 403 -1.34 -26.42 -21.83
C ALA A 403 -2.23 -27.12 -22.87
N MET A 404 -3.55 -26.96 -22.78
CA MET A 404 -4.48 -27.42 -23.82
C MET A 404 -4.29 -26.66 -25.12
N ALA A 405 -4.13 -25.33 -25.08
CA ALA A 405 -3.86 -24.52 -26.28
C ALA A 405 -2.56 -24.93 -26.97
N ASP A 406 -1.51 -25.23 -26.21
CA ASP A 406 -0.24 -25.76 -26.73
C ASP A 406 -0.39 -27.17 -27.31
N ALA A 407 -1.18 -28.03 -26.66
CA ALA A 407 -1.48 -29.38 -27.17
C ALA A 407 -2.29 -29.30 -28.48
N TYR A 408 -3.30 -28.44 -28.56
CA TYR A 408 -4.04 -28.17 -29.79
C TYR A 408 -3.17 -27.51 -30.86
N GLY A 409 -2.22 -26.66 -30.49
CA GLY A 409 -1.23 -26.10 -31.41
C GLY A 409 -0.36 -27.19 -32.06
N LYS A 410 0.14 -28.14 -31.25
CA LYS A 410 0.92 -29.29 -31.72
C LYS A 410 0.08 -30.25 -32.58
N LEU A 411 -1.17 -30.51 -32.19
CA LEU A 411 -2.09 -31.33 -32.99
C LEU A 411 -2.46 -30.64 -34.32
N SER A 412 -2.65 -29.32 -34.32
CA SER A 412 -2.88 -28.51 -35.53
C SER A 412 -1.72 -28.65 -36.52
N GLN A 413 -0.49 -28.61 -36.02
CA GLN A 413 0.70 -28.83 -36.85
C GLN A 413 0.78 -30.27 -37.37
N ALA A 414 0.42 -31.27 -36.57
CA ALA A 414 0.44 -32.68 -36.97
C ALA A 414 -0.62 -33.03 -38.03
N PHE A 415 -1.80 -32.40 -38.00
CA PHE A 415 -2.90 -32.65 -38.93
C PHE A 415 -2.93 -31.74 -40.17
N GLY A 416 -1.83 -31.02 -40.45
CA GLY A 416 -1.70 -30.23 -41.69
C GLY A 416 -2.38 -28.86 -41.65
N GLY A 417 -2.59 -28.29 -40.47
CA GLY A 417 -3.12 -26.95 -40.26
C GLY A 417 -4.47 -26.91 -39.53
N PRO A 418 -5.03 -25.70 -39.31
CA PRO A 418 -6.24 -25.50 -38.50
C PRO A 418 -7.45 -26.28 -39.02
N ALA A 419 -7.58 -26.41 -40.34
CA ALA A 419 -8.69 -27.12 -40.98
C ALA A 419 -8.69 -28.64 -40.70
N GLY A 420 -7.52 -29.28 -40.70
CA GLY A 420 -7.38 -30.71 -40.44
C GLY A 420 -7.67 -31.08 -38.99
N LEU A 421 -7.20 -30.25 -38.05
CA LEU A 421 -7.50 -30.42 -36.62
C LEU A 421 -9.00 -30.26 -36.33
N LEU A 422 -9.64 -29.27 -36.96
CA LEU A 422 -11.07 -29.01 -36.78
C LEU A 422 -11.92 -30.18 -37.32
N GLN A 423 -11.53 -30.75 -38.46
CA GLN A 423 -12.16 -31.94 -39.01
C GLN A 423 -11.96 -33.16 -38.10
N TYR A 424 -10.77 -33.37 -37.54
CA TYR A 424 -10.51 -34.44 -36.57
C TYR A 424 -11.34 -34.27 -35.29
N MET A 425 -11.37 -33.07 -34.71
CA MET A 425 -12.17 -32.77 -33.50
C MET A 425 -13.67 -32.96 -33.74
N MET A 426 -14.18 -32.61 -34.93
CA MET A 426 -15.59 -32.84 -35.29
C MET A 426 -15.93 -34.33 -35.41
N ILE A 427 -14.99 -35.13 -35.91
CA ILE A 427 -15.14 -36.59 -35.97
C ILE A 427 -15.08 -37.20 -34.56
N GLU A 428 -14.08 -36.83 -33.76
CA GLU A 428 -13.86 -37.35 -32.41
C GLU A 428 -15.02 -37.01 -31.46
N LYS A 429 -15.47 -35.74 -31.46
CA LYS A 429 -16.62 -35.30 -30.65
C LYS A 429 -17.97 -35.77 -31.21
N GLY A 430 -17.98 -36.47 -32.35
CA GLY A 430 -19.20 -36.97 -32.96
C GLY A 430 -20.18 -35.86 -33.40
N THR A 431 -19.69 -34.65 -33.64
CA THR A 431 -20.56 -33.50 -33.97
C THR A 431 -21.36 -33.73 -35.24
N TYR A 432 -20.85 -34.54 -36.18
CA TYR A 432 -21.60 -34.99 -37.36
C TYR A 432 -22.83 -35.83 -37.00
N VAL A 433 -22.73 -36.68 -35.97
CA VAL A 433 -23.86 -37.50 -35.47
C VAL A 433 -24.87 -36.61 -34.75
N GLU A 434 -24.40 -35.63 -33.98
CA GLU A 434 -25.27 -34.66 -33.30
C GLU A 434 -25.99 -33.73 -34.27
N LEU A 435 -25.29 -33.20 -35.28
CA LEU A 435 -25.89 -32.40 -36.36
C LEU A 435 -26.90 -33.23 -37.16
N ALA A 436 -26.60 -34.49 -37.46
CA ALA A 436 -27.54 -35.39 -38.12
C ALA A 436 -28.78 -35.67 -37.26
N LYS A 437 -28.61 -35.87 -35.94
CA LYS A 437 -29.73 -36.02 -35.00
C LYS A 437 -30.55 -34.75 -34.88
N ALA A 438 -29.92 -33.59 -34.76
CA ALA A 438 -30.56 -32.28 -34.67
C ALA A 438 -31.38 -31.96 -35.93
N ASN A 439 -30.82 -32.22 -37.12
CA ASN A 439 -31.54 -32.11 -38.40
C ASN A 439 -32.67 -33.14 -38.50
N ALA A 440 -32.45 -34.39 -38.07
CA ALA A 440 -33.51 -35.39 -38.04
C ALA A 440 -34.65 -34.99 -37.10
N THR A 441 -34.35 -34.38 -35.94
CA THR A 441 -35.36 -33.84 -35.02
C THR A 441 -36.06 -32.59 -35.56
N ALA A 442 -35.35 -31.71 -36.27
CA ALA A 442 -35.94 -30.55 -36.92
C ALA A 442 -36.89 -30.95 -38.06
N ILE A 443 -36.51 -31.97 -38.85
CA ILE A 443 -37.38 -32.57 -39.88
C ILE A 443 -38.56 -33.30 -39.24
N ARG A 444 -38.36 -33.98 -38.11
CA ARG A 444 -39.46 -34.60 -37.34
C ARG A 444 -40.46 -33.57 -36.79
N GLY A 445 -39.99 -32.36 -36.44
CA GLY A 445 -40.82 -31.25 -35.99
C GLY A 445 -41.60 -30.55 -37.12
N LEU A 446 -41.22 -30.79 -38.38
CA LEU A 446 -42.02 -30.43 -39.54
C LEU A 446 -42.97 -31.59 -39.85
N GLU A 447 -44.07 -31.71 -39.09
CA GLU A 447 -45.25 -32.45 -39.56
C GLU A 447 -46.07 -31.52 -40.48
N PRO A 448 -45.97 -31.61 -41.82
CA PRO A 448 -46.85 -30.84 -42.68
C PRO A 448 -48.26 -31.41 -42.60
N LYS A 449 -49.18 -30.70 -41.93
CA LYS A 449 -50.63 -30.89 -42.13
C LYS A 449 -50.96 -30.47 -43.56
N ILE A 450 -51.01 -31.43 -44.49
CA ILE A 450 -51.53 -31.20 -45.83
C ILE A 450 -53.06 -31.04 -45.72
N SER A 451 -53.55 -29.81 -45.60
CA SER A 451 -54.97 -29.51 -45.84
C SER A 451 -55.18 -29.31 -47.33
N VAL A 452 -55.63 -30.36 -48.02
CA VAL A 452 -56.14 -30.22 -49.39
C VAL A 452 -57.47 -29.47 -49.32
N TRP A 453 -57.49 -28.21 -49.75
CA TRP A 453 -58.73 -27.49 -50.07
C TRP A 453 -58.95 -27.55 -51.56
N ASN A 454 -59.94 -28.35 -51.96
CA ASN A 454 -60.48 -28.41 -53.31
C ASN A 454 -61.79 -27.59 -53.33
N THR A 455 -61.79 -26.43 -53.99
CA THR A 455 -63.01 -25.70 -54.35
C THR A 455 -62.91 -25.35 -55.83
N GLY A 456 -63.61 -26.14 -56.65
CA GLY A 456 -63.46 -26.18 -58.10
C GLY A 456 -64.36 -25.23 -58.90
N SER A 457 -64.00 -25.14 -60.19
CA SER A 457 -64.80 -24.83 -61.39
C SER A 457 -63.79 -24.34 -62.45
N GLN A 458 -63.51 -24.94 -63.61
CA GLN A 458 -64.21 -25.89 -64.47
C GLN A 458 -63.21 -26.38 -65.55
N GLY A 459 -63.15 -27.71 -65.83
CA GLY A 459 -62.75 -28.24 -67.15
C GLY A 459 -61.38 -28.92 -67.36
N GLY A 460 -61.25 -30.20 -66.96
CA GLY A 460 -60.77 -31.28 -67.85
C GLY A 460 -59.28 -31.42 -68.27
N GLY A 461 -58.41 -31.82 -67.33
CA GLY A 461 -57.38 -32.89 -67.43
C GLY A 461 -56.35 -32.94 -68.57
N GLN A 462 -55.07 -32.60 -68.27
CA GLN A 462 -53.91 -33.53 -68.24
C GLN A 462 -52.65 -32.84 -67.63
N GLY A 463 -52.22 -33.30 -66.44
CA GLY A 463 -50.83 -33.22 -65.93
C GLY A 463 -50.22 -31.85 -65.62
N GLY A 464 -50.67 -31.18 -64.54
CA GLY A 464 -49.97 -30.03 -63.94
C GLY A 464 -48.86 -30.47 -62.98
N ASP A 465 -47.68 -29.92 -63.16
CA ASP A 465 -46.36 -30.41 -62.74
C ASP A 465 -46.08 -30.29 -61.22
N ALA A 466 -45.60 -31.38 -60.61
CA ALA A 466 -45.18 -31.43 -59.20
C ALA A 466 -43.86 -30.67 -58.94
N THR A 467 -43.20 -30.17 -59.99
CA THR A 467 -41.93 -29.44 -59.87
C THR A 467 -42.10 -27.99 -59.41
N GLU A 468 -43.24 -27.33 -59.66
CA GLU A 468 -43.45 -25.93 -59.23
C GLU A 468 -43.67 -25.81 -57.72
N THR A 469 -44.39 -26.75 -57.12
CA THR A 469 -44.63 -26.77 -55.66
C THR A 469 -43.36 -27.13 -54.88
N MET A 470 -42.50 -28.00 -55.42
CA MET A 470 -41.19 -28.31 -54.82
C MET A 470 -40.18 -27.16 -54.98
N ARG A 471 -40.23 -26.42 -56.10
CA ARG A 471 -39.31 -25.29 -56.34
C ARG A 471 -39.61 -24.09 -55.44
N ASN A 472 -40.88 -23.83 -55.13
CA ASN A 472 -41.26 -22.76 -54.19
C ASN A 472 -40.92 -23.10 -52.72
N VAL A 473 -40.96 -24.37 -52.32
CA VAL A 473 -40.50 -24.80 -50.98
C VAL A 473 -38.97 -24.71 -50.84
N TYR A 474 -38.23 -24.98 -51.92
CA TYR A 474 -36.77 -24.83 -51.95
C TYR A 474 -36.30 -23.37 -51.91
N GLN A 475 -37.13 -22.43 -52.39
CA GLN A 475 -36.86 -20.98 -52.36
C GLN A 475 -37.31 -20.27 -51.05
N MET A 476 -38.14 -20.91 -50.22
CA MET A 476 -38.57 -20.38 -48.92
C MET A 476 -37.64 -20.73 -47.76
N LEU A 477 -36.61 -21.56 -47.98
CA LEU A 477 -35.51 -21.69 -47.03
C LEU A 477 -34.62 -20.45 -47.17
N PRO A 478 -34.54 -19.57 -46.15
CA PRO A 478 -33.50 -18.54 -46.13
C PRO A 478 -32.14 -19.26 -46.18
N PRO A 479 -31.08 -18.65 -46.72
CA PRO A 479 -29.78 -19.31 -46.82
C PRO A 479 -29.14 -19.37 -45.43
N LEU A 480 -29.63 -20.28 -44.58
CA LEU A 480 -29.10 -20.51 -43.23
C LEU A 480 -27.60 -20.88 -43.28
N MET A 481 -27.14 -21.42 -44.42
CA MET A 481 -25.75 -21.84 -44.64
C MET A 481 -24.80 -20.70 -45.04
N SER A 482 -25.27 -19.57 -45.57
CA SER A 482 -24.41 -18.39 -45.77
C SER A 482 -24.30 -17.55 -44.50
N THR A 483 -25.37 -17.47 -43.71
CA THR A 483 -25.35 -16.77 -42.40
C THR A 483 -24.46 -17.47 -41.37
N ILE A 484 -24.31 -18.79 -41.43
CA ILE A 484 -23.35 -19.52 -40.58
C ILE A 484 -21.91 -19.21 -41.01
N ASN A 485 -21.63 -19.13 -42.32
CA ASN A 485 -20.31 -18.74 -42.82
C ASN A 485 -19.98 -17.27 -42.46
N GLU A 486 -20.95 -16.36 -42.56
CA GLU A 486 -20.79 -14.94 -42.19
C GLU A 486 -20.67 -14.70 -40.68
N GLN A 487 -21.29 -15.53 -39.82
CA GLN A 487 -21.20 -15.37 -38.36
C GLN A 487 -20.06 -16.17 -37.71
N THR A 488 -19.53 -17.22 -38.36
CA THR A 488 -18.52 -18.12 -37.75
C THR A 488 -17.19 -18.19 -38.51
N GLY A 489 -17.10 -17.70 -39.74
CA GLY A 489 -15.86 -17.60 -40.52
C GLY A 489 -15.26 -18.92 -41.00
N ILE A 490 -15.99 -20.04 -40.94
CA ILE A 490 -15.51 -21.37 -41.33
C ILE A 490 -16.08 -21.74 -42.71
N THR A 491 -15.19 -21.88 -43.71
CA THR A 491 -15.52 -22.41 -45.04
C THR A 491 -15.42 -23.94 -45.05
N LEU A 492 -16.53 -24.62 -45.36
CA LEU A 492 -16.58 -26.08 -45.50
C LEU A 492 -16.04 -26.55 -46.88
N PRO A 493 -15.48 -27.76 -47.01
CA PRO A 493 -14.81 -28.22 -48.23
C PRO A 493 -15.72 -28.37 -49.46
N GLU A 494 -15.12 -28.13 -50.63
CA GLU A 494 -15.75 -27.91 -51.94
C GLU A 494 -16.54 -29.10 -52.54
N TRP A 495 -16.44 -30.31 -51.98
CA TRP A 495 -17.20 -31.47 -52.49
C TRP A 495 -18.66 -31.51 -52.02
N GLN A 496 -19.06 -30.58 -51.14
CA GLN A 496 -20.44 -30.46 -50.64
C GLN A 496 -21.28 -29.39 -51.38
N PHE A 497 -20.66 -28.58 -52.26
CA PHE A 497 -21.33 -27.53 -53.03
C PHE A 497 -21.17 -27.77 -54.53
N GLY A 498 -22.16 -28.44 -55.13
CA GLY A 498 -22.28 -28.52 -56.58
C GLY A 498 -22.33 -27.11 -57.20
N LYS A 499 -21.54 -26.90 -58.25
CA LYS A 499 -21.32 -25.61 -58.94
C LYS A 499 -22.62 -24.82 -59.16
N LEU A 500 -22.67 -23.58 -58.69
CA LEU A 500 -23.62 -22.57 -59.13
C LEU A 500 -22.89 -21.35 -59.68
N ASN A 501 -23.32 -20.95 -60.88
CA ASN A 501 -22.71 -19.98 -61.78
C ASN A 501 -22.67 -18.54 -61.23
N ALA A 502 -21.66 -17.83 -61.71
CA ALA A 502 -21.46 -16.39 -61.56
C ALA A 502 -22.63 -15.54 -62.11
N GLY A 503 -22.92 -14.44 -61.42
CA GLY A 503 -23.71 -13.33 -61.94
C GLY A 503 -24.09 -12.30 -60.89
N VAL A 504 -23.71 -11.05 -61.16
CA VAL A 504 -24.26 -9.78 -60.61
C VAL A 504 -23.49 -9.10 -59.45
N ASN A 505 -22.47 -8.35 -59.86
CA ASN A 505 -22.20 -6.90 -59.65
C ASN A 505 -22.40 -6.23 -58.27
N ALA A 506 -21.27 -5.84 -57.69
CA ALA A 506 -20.82 -4.47 -57.37
C ALA A 506 -21.86 -3.35 -57.14
N VAL A 507 -21.93 -2.86 -55.89
CA VAL A 507 -22.08 -1.46 -55.39
C VAL A 507 -21.60 -1.53 -53.92
N GLY A 508 -20.62 -0.81 -53.37
CA GLY A 508 -20.28 0.61 -53.43
C GLY A 508 -20.49 1.23 -52.03
N GLN A 509 -19.41 1.47 -51.25
CA GLN A 509 -19.29 2.39 -50.09
C GLN A 509 -17.87 2.18 -49.49
N GLU A 510 -16.86 3.03 -49.69
CA GLU A 510 -16.69 4.43 -49.28
C GLU A 510 -17.14 4.76 -47.85
N GLY A 511 -16.16 5.09 -46.99
CA GLY A 511 -16.17 6.37 -46.27
C GLY A 511 -16.79 6.43 -44.86
N ALA A 512 -15.92 6.26 -43.86
CA ALA A 512 -15.82 7.06 -42.61
C ALA A 512 -17.06 7.75 -42.02
N LYS A 513 -17.35 7.47 -40.73
CA LYS A 513 -17.14 8.44 -39.63
C LYS A 513 -17.45 7.84 -38.25
N THR A 514 -16.55 8.17 -37.32
CA THR A 514 -16.64 8.08 -35.87
C THR A 514 -17.83 8.85 -35.30
N ASN A 515 -18.51 8.32 -34.28
CA ASN A 515 -18.93 9.11 -33.12
C ASN A 515 -19.28 8.23 -31.91
N GLY A 516 -18.75 8.59 -30.75
CA GLY A 516 -19.05 7.95 -29.48
C GLY A 516 -20.32 8.46 -28.81
N HIS A 517 -20.85 7.66 -27.90
CA HIS A 517 -21.67 8.04 -26.74
C HIS A 517 -21.73 6.81 -25.81
N LYS A 518 -21.16 6.85 -24.60
CA LYS A 518 -21.83 7.19 -23.32
C LYS A 518 -23.17 6.49 -23.11
N SER A 519 -23.20 5.59 -22.13
CA SER A 519 -24.32 5.16 -21.27
C SER A 519 -23.80 3.94 -20.47
N HIS A 520 -24.08 3.72 -19.20
CA HIS A 520 -24.85 4.44 -18.19
C HIS A 520 -24.41 3.91 -16.82
#